data_AF-A0A0F9KXR8-F1
#
_entry.id   AF-A0A0F9KXR8-F1
#
_cell.length_a   1.000
_cell.length_b   1.000
_cell.length_c   1.000
_cell.angle_alpha   90.00
_cell.angle_beta   90.00
_cell.angle_gamma   90.00
#
_symmetry.space_group_name_H-M   'P 1'
#
loop_
_entity.id
_entity.type
_entity.pdbx_description
1 polymer ?
#
loop_
_entity_poly.entity_id
_entity_poly.type
_entity_poly.pdbx_seq_one_letter_code
_entity_poly.pdbx_strand_id
1 'polypeptide(L)'
;MLYLKQSIEKQRILLGPFISSSDGITPKTGLDISRMDIQLNKHEKTTFTYKNKYPGALEIDIDDPSSYAGGYYYCELDSVDTNVLGRLIISVKIDGALIVWHEFMVVTTHAYNMHVAETEDYVQHVDDISGNDSNSGTSEGDAVLTVQQAVDNAATGDTIIIHPGSYSEEVTVNNKILCFKGTNRAGCRIQAVGAGETALKFTGSSDGSTIENLYLLGDESGLDVSSIDDIVVRNCRIWALGTGSAEDALLAVSSLRLLVEDSYLRSEFDVIQNSGGSCIVRGSRLQASGGTNAAINCILTGNTSDPEQVSLIEDCTLFAEQDNTGVNGATGLKLQGPTSVVNCTIHCSCGSLASGNAVGINLNDAEAMVSVSGCSIYTKVTHSSSRAIDIQSNASSRVSVSGTLYDDSKLAISGTLLTLPKSTMIYGTVDDAQAPTTTTFEADDITEATANHYNGRIVIFTSGALLGQATDITDYELNGANGKFTVTELTEAPLDDDTFVIV
;
A
#
# COMPACT_ATOMS: atom_id res chain seq x y z
N MET A 1 -18.92 21.62 -29.32
CA MET A 1 -19.76 21.38 -28.13
C MET A 1 -19.07 22.05 -26.96
N LEU A 2 -19.79 22.88 -26.19
CA LEU A 2 -19.23 23.59 -25.03
C LEU A 2 -19.36 22.73 -23.77
N TYR A 3 -18.39 22.81 -22.87
CA TYR A 3 -18.41 22.09 -21.59
C TYR A 3 -19.03 22.97 -20.50
N LEU A 4 -19.68 22.34 -19.52
CA LEU A 4 -20.17 22.97 -18.28
C LEU A 4 -19.73 22.10 -17.10
N LYS A 5 -19.46 22.74 -15.96
CA LYS A 5 -19.18 22.01 -14.71
C LYS A 5 -20.48 21.47 -14.14
N GLN A 6 -20.44 20.30 -13.51
CA GLN A 6 -21.61 19.75 -12.82
C GLN A 6 -21.87 20.50 -11.50
N SER A 7 -23.14 20.75 -11.17
CA SER A 7 -23.59 21.15 -9.83
C SER A 7 -22.99 22.44 -9.24
N ILE A 8 -22.56 23.43 -10.05
CA ILE A 8 -22.03 24.71 -9.54
C ILE A 8 -23.14 25.75 -9.34
N GLU A 9 -23.06 26.56 -8.29
CA GLU A 9 -24.09 27.56 -7.91
C GLU A 9 -24.42 28.61 -8.98
N LYS A 10 -23.46 28.91 -9.85
CA LYS A 10 -23.56 29.93 -10.90
C LYS A 10 -22.58 29.66 -12.04
N GLN A 11 -23.11 29.46 -13.25
CA GLN A 11 -22.34 29.40 -14.49
C GLN A 11 -23.07 30.20 -15.57
N ARG A 12 -22.36 31.13 -16.24
CA ARG A 12 -22.93 31.95 -17.30
C ARG A 12 -22.79 31.27 -18.65
N ILE A 13 -23.88 31.23 -19.39
CA ILE A 13 -23.91 30.82 -20.79
C ILE A 13 -24.50 31.94 -21.66
N LEU A 14 -24.17 31.92 -22.94
CA LEU A 14 -24.73 32.79 -23.94
C LEU A 14 -25.86 32.07 -24.69
N LEU A 15 -27.02 32.70 -24.79
CA LEU A 15 -28.18 32.22 -25.55
C LEU A 15 -28.44 33.18 -26.69
N GLY A 16 -28.73 32.62 -27.86
CA GLY A 16 -28.97 33.37 -29.09
C GLY A 16 -28.10 32.88 -30.26
N PRO A 17 -28.14 33.60 -31.40
CA PRO A 17 -28.92 34.81 -31.59
C PRO A 17 -30.43 34.50 -31.63
N PHE A 18 -31.24 35.30 -30.95
CA PHE A 18 -32.68 35.31 -31.09
C PHE A 18 -33.05 36.15 -32.31
N ILE A 19 -33.78 35.54 -33.24
CA ILE A 19 -34.17 36.14 -34.52
C ILE A 19 -35.69 36.25 -34.56
N SER A 20 -36.20 37.34 -35.13
CA SER A 20 -37.62 37.62 -35.25
C SER A 20 -38.35 36.48 -35.97
N SER A 21 -39.45 36.01 -35.37
CA SER A 21 -40.29 34.98 -36.00
C SER A 21 -41.09 35.48 -37.21
N SER A 22 -41.15 36.81 -37.42
CA SER A 22 -41.90 37.41 -38.52
C SER A 22 -41.13 37.38 -39.85
N ASP A 23 -39.81 37.51 -39.80
CA ASP A 23 -38.96 37.60 -41.00
C ASP A 23 -37.84 36.56 -41.03
N GLY A 24 -37.51 35.92 -39.90
CA GLY A 24 -36.43 34.95 -39.79
C GLY A 24 -35.04 35.55 -40.04
N ILE A 25 -34.91 36.87 -39.99
CA ILE A 25 -33.68 37.60 -40.35
C ILE A 25 -33.29 38.62 -39.27
N THR A 26 -34.24 39.41 -38.77
CA THR A 26 -33.93 40.55 -37.90
C THR A 26 -33.65 40.07 -36.47
N PRO A 27 -32.53 40.48 -35.84
CA PRO A 27 -32.29 40.17 -34.43
C PRO A 27 -33.42 40.68 -33.54
N LYS A 28 -33.89 39.84 -32.62
CA LYS A 28 -34.98 40.16 -31.70
C LYS A 28 -34.40 40.60 -30.36
N THR A 29 -34.51 41.88 -30.07
CA THR A 29 -34.10 42.54 -28.82
C THR A 29 -35.31 42.83 -27.93
N GLY A 30 -35.07 43.20 -26.67
CA GLY A 30 -36.11 43.56 -25.69
C GLY A 30 -37.03 42.40 -25.27
N LEU A 31 -36.56 41.15 -25.38
CA LEU A 31 -37.31 39.98 -24.93
C LEU A 31 -37.28 39.86 -23.39
N ASP A 32 -38.46 39.67 -22.80
CA ASP A 32 -38.60 39.30 -21.38
C ASP A 32 -38.54 37.78 -21.24
N ILE A 33 -37.33 37.22 -21.28
CA ILE A 33 -37.12 35.77 -21.22
C ILE A 33 -37.16 35.30 -19.77
N SER A 34 -38.26 34.65 -19.39
CA SER A 34 -38.44 34.09 -18.05
C SER A 34 -37.80 32.70 -17.94
N ARG A 35 -37.63 32.20 -16.71
CA ARG A 35 -37.18 30.81 -16.48
C ARG A 35 -38.16 29.76 -17.04
N MET A 36 -39.42 30.13 -17.25
CA MET A 36 -40.45 29.25 -17.82
C MET A 36 -40.35 29.16 -19.34
N ASP A 37 -39.59 30.04 -19.99
CA ASP A 37 -39.34 29.99 -21.43
C ASP A 37 -38.11 29.13 -21.77
N ILE A 38 -37.31 28.76 -20.76
CA ILE A 38 -36.06 28.03 -20.88
C ILE A 38 -36.25 26.60 -20.38
N GLN A 39 -36.09 25.65 -21.31
CA GLN A 39 -36.29 24.23 -21.07
C GLN A 39 -34.97 23.46 -21.22
N LEU A 40 -34.73 22.52 -20.31
CA LEU A 40 -33.53 21.70 -20.19
C LEU A 40 -33.88 20.23 -20.42
N ASN A 41 -33.20 19.58 -21.37
CA ASN A 41 -33.14 18.12 -21.47
C ASN A 41 -31.79 17.66 -20.93
N LYS A 42 -31.83 17.01 -19.77
CA LYS A 42 -30.64 16.54 -19.07
C LYS A 42 -30.41 15.07 -19.40
N HIS A 43 -29.32 14.77 -20.09
CA HIS A 43 -28.84 13.43 -20.46
C HIS A 43 -29.96 12.46 -20.85
N GLU A 44 -30.51 12.65 -22.06
CA GLU A 44 -31.42 11.72 -22.72
C GLU A 44 -32.74 11.45 -21.97
N LYS A 45 -33.13 12.37 -21.09
CA LYS A 45 -34.47 12.33 -20.50
C LYS A 45 -35.54 12.36 -21.59
N THR A 46 -36.62 11.64 -21.35
CA THR A 46 -37.78 11.60 -22.25
C THR A 46 -38.59 12.90 -22.28
N THR A 47 -38.34 13.82 -21.35
CA THR A 47 -39.02 15.11 -21.22
C THR A 47 -38.06 16.25 -20.92
N PHE A 48 -38.42 17.45 -21.36
CA PHE A 48 -37.75 18.69 -20.95
C PHE A 48 -38.30 19.19 -19.62
N THR A 49 -37.45 19.84 -18.83
CA THR A 49 -37.79 20.47 -17.54
C THR A 49 -37.45 21.95 -17.56
N TYR A 50 -38.17 22.79 -16.83
CA TYR A 50 -37.81 24.21 -16.76
C TYR A 50 -36.49 24.42 -16.03
N LYS A 51 -35.78 25.45 -16.45
CA LYS A 51 -34.66 26.01 -15.70
C LYS A 51 -35.06 26.34 -14.26
N ASN A 52 -34.14 26.06 -13.33
CA ASN A 52 -34.29 26.31 -11.90
C ASN A 52 -33.87 27.73 -11.49
N LYS A 53 -32.65 28.17 -11.84
CA LYS A 53 -32.10 29.46 -11.37
C LYS A 53 -32.93 30.66 -11.83
N TYR A 54 -33.09 31.65 -10.95
CA TYR A 54 -33.65 32.99 -11.24
C TYR A 54 -32.51 34.02 -11.39
N PRO A 55 -32.63 35.05 -12.26
CA PRO A 55 -33.71 35.29 -13.22
C PRO A 55 -33.63 34.36 -14.45
N GLY A 56 -34.48 34.59 -15.46
CA GLY A 56 -34.38 33.90 -16.76
C GLY A 56 -33.14 34.34 -17.55
N ALA A 57 -33.30 34.73 -18.80
CA ALA A 57 -32.17 35.27 -19.58
C ALA A 57 -32.26 36.78 -19.68
N LEU A 58 -31.13 37.47 -19.56
CA LEU A 58 -31.04 38.92 -19.60
C LEU A 58 -30.26 39.35 -20.83
N GLU A 59 -30.75 40.40 -21.49
CA GLU A 59 -30.13 40.93 -22.70
C GLU A 59 -28.72 41.42 -22.36
N ILE A 60 -27.78 41.14 -23.27
CA ILE A 60 -26.44 41.71 -23.16
C ILE A 60 -26.51 43.16 -23.63
N ASP A 61 -25.94 44.06 -22.83
CA ASP A 61 -25.94 45.50 -23.10
C ASP A 61 -25.34 45.81 -24.48
N ILE A 62 -26.11 46.56 -25.28
CA ILE A 62 -25.90 46.86 -26.71
C ILE A 62 -25.04 48.12 -26.92
N ASP A 63 -24.66 48.84 -25.86
CA ASP A 63 -23.96 50.13 -25.97
C ASP A 63 -22.46 50.02 -26.42
N ASP A 64 -21.97 48.85 -26.84
CA ASP A 64 -20.66 48.70 -27.48
C ASP A 64 -20.77 48.77 -29.03
N PRO A 65 -20.32 49.87 -29.67
CA PRO A 65 -20.42 50.09 -31.11
C PRO A 65 -19.53 49.18 -31.97
N SER A 66 -18.73 48.28 -31.36
CA SER A 66 -17.95 47.25 -32.06
C SER A 66 -18.64 45.88 -32.13
N SER A 67 -19.81 45.74 -31.49
CA SER A 67 -20.48 44.45 -31.33
C SER A 67 -21.61 44.25 -32.35
N TYR A 68 -21.59 43.13 -33.07
CA TYR A 68 -22.75 42.65 -33.86
C TYR A 68 -23.88 42.08 -32.94
N ALA A 69 -24.06 42.63 -31.72
CA ALA A 69 -24.69 41.97 -30.57
C ALA A 69 -26.22 42.14 -30.43
N GLY A 70 -26.96 42.25 -31.54
CA GLY A 70 -28.42 42.20 -31.47
C GLY A 70 -28.91 40.77 -31.15
N GLY A 71 -29.81 40.63 -30.17
CA GLY A 71 -30.52 39.38 -29.92
C GLY A 71 -29.75 38.29 -29.16
N TYR A 72 -28.69 38.62 -28.42
CA TYR A 72 -28.03 37.68 -27.51
C TYR A 72 -28.35 38.00 -26.05
N TYR A 73 -28.54 36.95 -25.26
CA TYR A 73 -28.93 37.02 -23.85
C TYR A 73 -27.99 36.14 -23.03
N TYR A 74 -27.52 36.61 -21.87
CA TYR A 74 -26.83 35.74 -20.93
C TYR A 74 -27.83 35.02 -20.03
N CYS A 75 -27.53 33.78 -19.67
CA CYS A 75 -28.32 32.97 -18.76
C CYS A 75 -27.40 32.34 -17.70
N GLU A 76 -27.79 32.41 -16.43
CA GLU A 76 -27.01 31.87 -15.31
C GLU A 76 -27.59 30.53 -14.86
N LEU A 77 -26.93 29.41 -15.13
CA LEU A 77 -27.30 28.07 -14.64
C LEU A 77 -26.80 27.87 -13.20
N ASP A 78 -27.54 27.11 -12.40
CA ASP A 78 -27.14 26.73 -11.03
C ASP A 78 -26.87 25.23 -10.88
N SER A 79 -26.70 24.82 -9.62
CA SER A 79 -26.36 23.46 -9.27
C SER A 79 -27.48 22.49 -9.63
N VAL A 80 -28.75 22.91 -9.52
CA VAL A 80 -29.89 22.10 -9.92
C VAL A 80 -29.95 21.98 -11.43
N ASP A 81 -29.71 23.06 -12.18
CA ASP A 81 -29.71 23.07 -13.65
C ASP A 81 -28.70 22.08 -14.26
N THR A 82 -27.54 21.92 -13.61
CA THR A 82 -26.40 21.14 -14.12
C THR A 82 -26.10 19.88 -13.29
N ASN A 83 -27.08 19.33 -12.56
CA ASN A 83 -26.88 18.21 -11.64
C ASN A 83 -26.75 16.81 -12.29
N VAL A 84 -26.82 16.70 -13.62
CA VAL A 84 -26.75 15.42 -14.33
C VAL A 84 -25.58 15.48 -15.32
N LEU A 85 -24.66 14.52 -15.22
CA LEU A 85 -23.54 14.36 -16.16
C LEU A 85 -24.04 13.93 -17.55
N GLY A 86 -23.32 14.36 -18.59
CA GLY A 86 -23.62 14.04 -19.98
C GLY A 86 -24.25 15.22 -20.74
N ARG A 87 -24.81 14.92 -21.91
CA ARG A 87 -25.38 15.94 -22.83
C ARG A 87 -26.51 16.72 -22.15
N LEU A 88 -26.41 18.04 -22.18
CA LEU A 88 -27.46 18.98 -21.79
C LEU A 88 -27.92 19.74 -23.03
N ILE A 89 -29.21 19.64 -23.36
CA ILE A 89 -29.83 20.46 -24.41
C ILE A 89 -30.64 21.54 -23.73
N ILE A 90 -30.41 22.78 -24.12
CA ILE A 90 -31.19 23.95 -23.69
C ILE A 90 -32.01 24.42 -24.87
N SER A 91 -33.31 24.60 -24.68
CA SER A 91 -34.26 25.09 -25.68
C SER A 91 -35.01 26.29 -25.13
N VAL A 92 -35.08 27.37 -25.89
CA VAL A 92 -35.81 28.58 -25.52
C VAL A 92 -36.83 28.89 -26.59
N LYS A 93 -38.10 28.95 -26.18
CA LYS A 93 -39.21 29.35 -27.04
C LYS A 93 -39.96 30.50 -26.37
N ILE A 94 -39.97 31.64 -27.05
CA ILE A 94 -40.66 32.85 -26.60
C ILE A 94 -41.38 33.50 -27.78
N ASP A 95 -42.46 34.23 -27.51
CA ASP A 95 -43.20 34.92 -28.56
C ASP A 95 -42.35 36.01 -29.24
N GLY A 96 -42.59 36.19 -30.54
CA GLY A 96 -41.85 37.15 -31.37
C GLY A 96 -40.42 36.74 -31.75
N ALA A 97 -39.92 35.58 -31.33
CA ALA A 97 -38.63 35.03 -31.75
C ALA A 97 -38.73 33.58 -32.27
N LEU A 98 -37.85 33.20 -33.18
CA LEU A 98 -37.61 31.80 -33.53
C LEU A 98 -36.99 31.05 -32.35
N ILE A 99 -37.22 29.73 -32.31
CA ILE A 99 -36.68 28.87 -31.25
C ILE A 99 -35.15 28.86 -31.29
N VAL A 100 -34.52 29.02 -30.12
CA VAL A 100 -33.07 28.91 -29.94
C VAL A 100 -32.78 27.65 -29.15
N TRP A 101 -31.81 26.85 -29.61
CA TRP A 101 -31.34 25.70 -28.86
C TRP A 101 -29.82 25.60 -28.88
N HIS A 102 -29.27 25.09 -27.79
CA HIS A 102 -27.82 24.90 -27.59
C HIS A 102 -27.55 23.55 -26.95
N GLU A 103 -26.43 22.92 -27.35
CA GLU A 103 -25.94 21.67 -26.77
C GLU A 103 -24.67 21.91 -25.97
N PHE A 104 -24.68 21.41 -24.74
CA PHE A 104 -23.55 21.41 -23.83
C PHE A 104 -23.24 19.97 -23.38
N MET A 105 -22.00 19.76 -22.94
CA MET A 105 -21.63 18.55 -22.20
C MET A 105 -21.39 18.94 -20.74
N VAL A 106 -22.24 18.44 -19.83
CA VAL A 106 -22.02 18.57 -18.40
C VAL A 106 -21.02 17.52 -17.99
N VAL A 107 -19.88 17.97 -17.50
CA VAL A 107 -18.78 17.12 -17.05
C VAL A 107 -18.44 17.45 -15.61
N THR A 108 -17.69 16.58 -14.94
CA THR A 108 -17.14 16.88 -13.62
C THR A 108 -16.25 18.12 -13.70
N THR A 109 -16.08 18.83 -12.59
CA THR A 109 -15.15 19.97 -12.52
C THR A 109 -13.75 19.58 -13.01
N HIS A 110 -13.31 18.36 -12.70
CA HIS A 110 -12.04 17.80 -13.17
C HIS A 110 -11.98 17.68 -14.70
N ALA A 111 -12.93 16.98 -15.34
CA ALA A 111 -12.94 16.83 -16.80
C ALA A 111 -13.12 18.18 -17.53
N TYR A 112 -13.83 19.13 -16.92
CA TYR A 112 -13.89 20.50 -17.43
C TYR A 112 -12.50 21.15 -17.41
N ASN A 113 -11.78 21.08 -16.29
CA ASN A 113 -10.46 21.67 -16.16
C ASN A 113 -9.46 21.01 -17.12
N MET A 114 -9.49 19.68 -17.27
CA MET A 114 -8.66 18.95 -18.25
C MET A 114 -8.92 19.37 -19.69
N HIS A 115 -10.18 19.60 -20.07
CA HIS A 115 -10.55 19.89 -21.46
C HIS A 115 -10.58 21.39 -21.82
N VAL A 116 -10.83 22.27 -20.87
CA VAL A 116 -11.05 23.70 -21.12
C VAL A 116 -9.94 24.56 -20.52
N ALA A 117 -9.29 24.11 -19.43
CA ALA A 117 -8.31 24.92 -18.71
C ALA A 117 -6.84 24.58 -19.05
N GLU A 118 -6.55 23.58 -19.89
CA GLU A 118 -5.19 23.12 -20.25
C GLU A 118 -4.25 22.99 -19.03
N THR A 119 -4.52 22.05 -18.13
CA THR A 119 -3.61 21.78 -17.00
C THR A 119 -3.39 20.29 -16.80
N GLU A 120 -2.13 19.88 -16.78
CA GLU A 120 -1.66 18.55 -16.36
C GLU A 120 -2.04 18.22 -14.91
N ASP A 121 -1.81 16.96 -14.49
CA ASP A 121 -2.00 16.41 -13.14
C ASP A 121 -2.20 17.49 -12.07
N TYR A 122 -3.44 17.65 -11.60
CA TYR A 122 -3.78 18.77 -10.72
C TYR A 122 -3.13 18.52 -9.35
N VAL A 123 -2.25 19.46 -8.98
CA VAL A 123 -1.51 19.43 -7.73
C VAL A 123 -2.23 20.34 -6.72
N GLN A 124 -2.35 19.88 -5.48
CA GLN A 124 -2.73 20.69 -4.33
C GLN A 124 -1.52 20.88 -3.42
N HIS A 125 -1.14 22.13 -3.18
CA HIS A 125 -0.04 22.49 -2.30
C HIS A 125 -0.55 22.84 -0.90
N VAL A 126 0.14 22.31 0.11
CA VAL A 126 -0.14 22.56 1.53
C VAL A 126 1.09 23.16 2.21
N ASP A 127 0.93 24.26 2.95
CA ASP A 127 1.99 24.93 3.71
C ASP A 127 1.47 25.45 5.07
N ASP A 128 1.95 24.87 6.16
CA ASP A 128 1.59 25.21 7.56
C ASP A 128 2.03 26.63 7.97
N ILE A 129 3.01 27.20 7.27
CA ILE A 129 3.60 28.49 7.62
C ILE A 129 2.92 29.63 6.85
N SER A 130 2.80 29.49 5.53
CA SER A 130 2.34 30.57 4.64
C SER A 130 0.98 30.35 4.01
N GLY A 131 0.41 29.14 4.15
CA GLY A 131 -0.85 28.77 3.55
C GLY A 131 -2.08 29.44 4.17
N ASN A 132 -3.19 29.39 3.44
CA ASN A 132 -4.50 29.84 3.90
C ASN A 132 -5.58 28.96 3.26
N ASP A 133 -6.50 28.39 4.03
CA ASP A 133 -7.55 27.50 3.51
C ASP A 133 -8.57 28.19 2.59
N SER A 134 -8.52 29.52 2.47
CA SER A 134 -9.26 30.26 1.43
C SER A 134 -8.55 30.27 0.06
N ASN A 135 -7.30 29.82 -0.01
CA ASN A 135 -6.52 29.75 -1.26
C ASN A 135 -6.97 28.57 -2.12
N SER A 136 -6.58 28.56 -3.40
CA SER A 136 -6.97 27.49 -4.32
C SER A 136 -6.08 26.23 -4.22
N GLY A 137 -4.91 26.34 -3.58
CA GLY A 137 -3.95 25.23 -3.46
C GLY A 137 -3.17 24.94 -4.75
N THR A 138 -3.33 25.73 -5.81
CA THR A 138 -2.80 25.40 -7.15
C THR A 138 -1.31 25.64 -7.35
N SER A 139 -0.66 26.30 -6.40
CA SER A 139 0.79 26.55 -6.43
C SER A 139 1.33 26.71 -5.02
N GLU A 140 2.65 26.63 -4.83
CA GLU A 140 3.29 26.83 -3.52
C GLU A 140 2.97 28.21 -2.91
N GLY A 141 2.94 29.28 -3.71
CA GLY A 141 2.59 30.62 -3.22
C GLY A 141 1.09 30.85 -2.99
N ASP A 142 0.25 29.90 -3.40
CA ASP A 142 -1.20 29.88 -3.20
C ASP A 142 -1.63 28.60 -2.46
N ALA A 143 -0.75 28.08 -1.60
CA ALA A 143 -0.99 26.86 -0.86
C ALA A 143 -2.15 27.02 0.13
N VAL A 144 -2.90 25.95 0.35
CA VAL A 144 -3.82 25.87 1.49
C VAL A 144 -3.05 25.64 2.79
N LEU A 145 -3.66 25.94 3.94
CA LEU A 145 -3.00 25.82 5.23
C LEU A 145 -3.03 24.37 5.73
N THR A 146 -4.17 23.70 5.56
CA THR A 146 -4.41 22.35 6.09
C THR A 146 -4.38 21.29 5.00
N VAL A 147 -3.97 20.08 5.38
CA VAL A 147 -3.96 18.92 4.50
C VAL A 147 -5.39 18.50 4.17
N GLN A 148 -6.32 18.57 5.13
CA GLN A 148 -7.72 18.25 4.88
C GLN A 148 -8.34 19.18 3.83
N GLN A 149 -8.04 20.49 3.85
CA GLN A 149 -8.55 21.39 2.81
C GLN A 149 -8.03 21.03 1.42
N ALA A 150 -6.77 20.60 1.31
CA ALA A 150 -6.23 20.10 0.04
C ALA A 150 -6.93 18.81 -0.41
N VAL A 151 -7.19 17.88 0.51
CA VAL A 151 -7.97 16.67 0.23
C VAL A 151 -9.38 17.01 -0.24
N ASP A 152 -10.03 17.99 0.38
CA ASP A 152 -11.39 18.42 0.02
C ASP A 152 -11.42 19.03 -1.39
N ASN A 153 -10.42 19.85 -1.72
CA ASN A 153 -10.25 20.47 -3.03
C ASN A 153 -9.89 19.47 -4.13
N ALA A 154 -9.13 18.43 -3.79
CA ALA A 154 -8.63 17.44 -4.74
C ALA A 154 -9.74 16.55 -5.31
N ALA A 155 -9.58 16.17 -6.57
CA ALA A 155 -10.31 15.10 -7.23
C ALA A 155 -9.53 13.78 -7.18
N THR A 156 -10.22 12.67 -7.42
CA THR A 156 -9.57 11.37 -7.65
C THR A 156 -8.54 11.47 -8.78
N GLY A 157 -7.32 11.00 -8.51
CA GLY A 157 -6.16 11.05 -9.39
C GLY A 157 -5.17 12.18 -9.05
N ASP A 158 -5.57 13.15 -8.23
CA ASP A 158 -4.75 14.33 -7.95
C ASP A 158 -3.59 14.02 -6.98
N THR A 159 -2.60 14.90 -6.99
CA THR A 159 -1.45 14.85 -6.08
C THR A 159 -1.53 15.95 -5.03
N ILE A 160 -1.38 15.60 -3.76
CA ILE A 160 -1.22 16.52 -2.64
C ILE A 160 0.27 16.68 -2.34
N ILE A 161 0.85 17.84 -2.65
CA ILE A 161 2.22 18.21 -2.28
C ILE A 161 2.20 18.89 -0.92
N ILE A 162 2.88 18.28 0.04
CA ILE A 162 2.98 18.78 1.41
C ILE A 162 4.38 19.38 1.59
N HIS A 163 4.42 20.66 1.94
CA HIS A 163 5.66 21.38 2.25
C HIS A 163 6.10 21.11 3.69
N PRO A 164 7.35 21.46 4.09
CA PRO A 164 7.79 21.23 5.46
C PRO A 164 6.95 22.04 6.45
N GLY A 165 6.37 21.36 7.44
CA GLY A 165 5.39 21.91 8.38
C GLY A 165 4.93 20.86 9.40
N SER A 166 4.23 21.30 10.45
CA SER A 166 3.63 20.41 11.45
C SER A 166 2.11 20.58 11.47
N TYR A 167 1.46 19.87 10.56
CA TYR A 167 0.01 19.87 10.35
C TYR A 167 -0.67 19.11 11.47
N SER A 168 -1.31 19.85 12.39
CA SER A 168 -1.95 19.31 13.59
C SER A 168 -3.43 18.99 13.32
N GLU A 169 -3.70 17.87 12.67
CA GLU A 169 -5.01 17.45 12.20
C GLU A 169 -5.08 15.92 12.00
N GLU A 170 -6.31 15.38 12.02
CA GLU A 170 -6.65 14.06 11.47
C GLU A 170 -7.17 14.25 10.04
N VAL A 171 -6.54 13.58 9.07
CA VAL A 171 -6.90 13.70 7.66
C VAL A 171 -7.69 12.48 7.22
N THR A 172 -8.88 12.69 6.66
CA THR A 172 -9.73 11.64 6.09
C THR A 172 -9.89 11.79 4.59
N VAL A 173 -9.54 10.72 3.86
CA VAL A 173 -9.79 10.56 2.43
C VAL A 173 -10.97 9.62 2.24
N ASN A 174 -12.03 10.09 1.58
CA ASN A 174 -13.25 9.33 1.40
C ASN A 174 -13.64 9.26 -0.09
N ASN A 175 -13.64 8.05 -0.65
CA ASN A 175 -13.94 7.78 -2.07
C ASN A 175 -13.05 8.58 -3.04
N LYS A 176 -11.76 8.74 -2.73
CA LYS A 176 -10.79 9.41 -3.60
C LYS A 176 -9.51 8.60 -3.65
N ILE A 177 -8.97 8.47 -4.86
CA ILE A 177 -7.64 7.89 -5.08
C ILE A 177 -6.68 9.07 -5.16
N LEU A 178 -5.73 9.19 -4.25
CA LEU A 178 -4.84 10.36 -4.16
C LEU A 178 -3.38 9.95 -4.04
N CYS A 179 -2.49 10.81 -4.53
CA CYS A 179 -1.05 10.71 -4.28
C CYS A 179 -0.64 11.76 -3.24
N PHE A 180 -0.18 11.33 -2.07
CA PHE A 180 0.37 12.21 -1.04
C PHE A 180 1.88 12.24 -1.15
N LYS A 181 2.47 13.42 -1.29
CA LYS A 181 3.92 13.59 -1.46
C LYS A 181 4.46 14.70 -0.59
N GLY A 182 5.21 14.33 0.45
CA GLY A 182 6.01 15.29 1.19
C GLY A 182 7.27 15.70 0.42
N THR A 183 7.62 16.97 0.50
CA THR A 183 8.90 17.48 -0.06
C THR A 183 10.09 17.12 0.83
N ASN A 184 9.85 16.79 2.10
CA ASN A 184 10.85 16.30 3.05
C ASN A 184 10.23 15.34 4.06
N ARG A 185 10.64 14.07 4.06
CA ARG A 185 10.10 13.03 4.96
C ARG A 185 9.95 13.44 6.42
N ALA A 186 11.00 14.00 7.02
CA ALA A 186 10.98 14.34 8.44
C ALA A 186 10.37 15.72 8.72
N GLY A 187 10.41 16.61 7.73
CA GLY A 187 9.91 17.98 7.82
C GLY A 187 8.42 18.10 7.51
N CYS A 188 7.82 17.17 6.76
CA CYS A 188 6.40 17.17 6.40
C CYS A 188 5.64 16.24 7.34
N ARG A 189 5.19 16.77 8.48
CA ARG A 189 4.57 15.98 9.55
C ARG A 189 3.08 16.23 9.66
N ILE A 190 2.28 15.20 9.45
CA ILE A 190 0.85 15.18 9.80
C ILE A 190 0.74 14.52 11.17
N GLN A 191 0.18 15.25 12.13
CA GLN A 191 0.04 14.82 13.51
C GLN A 191 -1.42 14.92 13.94
N ALA A 192 -2.02 13.77 14.26
CA ALA A 192 -3.28 13.75 14.99
C ALA A 192 -3.05 14.26 16.42
N VAL A 193 -4.03 14.97 16.98
CA VAL A 193 -3.89 15.67 18.27
C VAL A 193 -4.84 15.16 19.34
N GLY A 194 -5.91 14.48 18.96
CA GLY A 194 -6.86 13.84 19.85
C GLY A 194 -6.45 12.40 20.19
N ALA A 195 -6.91 11.95 21.36
CA ALA A 195 -6.80 10.55 21.75
C ALA A 195 -7.70 9.67 20.87
N GLY A 196 -7.17 8.56 20.39
CA GLY A 196 -7.86 7.67 19.46
C GLY A 196 -7.89 8.17 18.00
N GLU A 197 -7.16 9.22 17.65
CA GLU A 197 -7.16 9.74 16.28
C GLU A 197 -6.04 9.13 15.44
N THR A 198 -6.32 9.00 14.14
CA THR A 198 -5.37 8.56 13.12
C THR A 198 -4.82 9.77 12.36
N ALA A 199 -3.54 9.79 12.00
CA ALA A 199 -3.00 10.95 11.26
C ALA A 199 -3.55 11.03 9.81
N LEU A 200 -3.57 9.91 9.09
CA LEU A 200 -4.13 9.81 7.75
C LEU A 200 -4.98 8.55 7.60
N LYS A 201 -6.23 8.71 7.21
CA LYS A 201 -7.22 7.63 7.11
C LYS A 201 -7.87 7.59 5.74
N PHE A 202 -7.93 6.42 5.13
CA PHE A 202 -8.63 6.17 3.87
C PHE A 202 -9.92 5.37 4.11
N THR A 203 -10.98 5.75 3.42
CA THR A 203 -12.31 5.12 3.52
C THR A 203 -13.00 5.06 2.17
N GLY A 204 -13.98 4.15 2.05
CA GLY A 204 -14.76 4.00 0.82
C GLY A 204 -13.91 3.52 -0.36
N SER A 205 -14.26 3.95 -1.57
CA SER A 205 -13.54 3.56 -2.80
C SER A 205 -12.27 4.41 -3.00
N SER A 206 -11.23 4.14 -2.22
CA SER A 206 -9.96 4.89 -2.22
C SER A 206 -8.74 4.04 -2.63
N ASP A 207 -8.98 2.88 -3.22
CA ASP A 207 -7.97 1.92 -3.66
C ASP A 207 -6.98 2.55 -4.64
N GLY A 208 -5.70 2.17 -4.55
CA GLY A 208 -4.66 2.67 -5.47
C GLY A 208 -3.98 3.97 -5.02
N SER A 209 -4.29 4.46 -3.82
CA SER A 209 -3.67 5.68 -3.28
C SER A 209 -2.21 5.45 -2.89
N THR A 210 -1.39 6.50 -3.00
CA THR A 210 0.05 6.44 -2.71
C THR A 210 0.44 7.48 -1.66
N ILE A 211 1.39 7.11 -0.79
CA ILE A 211 1.88 7.94 0.31
C ILE A 211 3.41 7.90 0.27
N GLU A 212 4.03 9.04 -0.01
CA GLU A 212 5.48 9.14 -0.20
C GLU A 212 6.11 10.29 0.58
N ASN A 213 7.28 10.06 1.17
CA ASN A 213 8.11 11.09 1.80
C ASN A 213 7.39 11.88 2.91
N LEU A 214 6.63 11.22 3.77
CA LEU A 214 5.87 11.87 4.86
C LEU A 214 6.23 11.33 6.23
N TYR A 215 5.94 12.13 7.25
CA TYR A 215 5.88 11.70 8.63
C TYR A 215 4.43 11.74 9.13
N LEU A 216 3.84 10.57 9.31
CA LEU A 216 2.51 10.40 9.89
C LEU A 216 2.63 10.03 11.36
N LEU A 217 1.93 10.76 12.22
CA LEU A 217 1.93 10.54 13.66
C LEU A 217 0.52 10.56 14.23
N GLY A 218 -0.04 9.38 14.48
CA GLY A 218 -1.33 9.27 15.16
C GLY A 218 -1.19 8.96 16.64
N ASP A 219 -2.32 9.05 17.32
CA ASP A 219 -2.47 8.48 18.66
C ASP A 219 -2.81 6.98 18.57
N GLU A 220 -3.86 6.64 17.81
CA GLU A 220 -4.28 5.27 17.52
C GLU A 220 -3.47 4.66 16.37
N SER A 221 -3.36 5.38 15.25
CA SER A 221 -2.60 4.90 14.09
C SER A 221 -1.96 6.01 13.29
N GLY A 222 -0.75 5.79 12.76
CA GLY A 222 -0.16 6.75 11.84
C GLY A 222 -0.89 6.74 10.49
N LEU A 223 -1.26 5.55 10.00
CA LEU A 223 -1.98 5.37 8.74
C LEU A 223 -3.03 4.26 8.89
N ASP A 224 -4.28 4.57 8.52
CA ASP A 224 -5.36 3.58 8.43
C ASP A 224 -5.82 3.45 6.98
N VAL A 225 -5.64 2.25 6.44
CA VAL A 225 -6.06 1.85 5.09
C VAL A 225 -6.87 0.56 5.12
N SER A 226 -7.58 0.32 6.23
CA SER A 226 -8.37 -0.90 6.40
C SER A 226 -9.42 -1.08 5.30
N SER A 227 -9.44 -2.26 4.67
CA SER A 227 -10.30 -2.59 3.53
C SER A 227 -10.08 -1.69 2.31
N ILE A 228 -8.89 -1.10 2.19
CA ILE A 228 -8.46 -0.31 1.03
C ILE A 228 -7.31 -1.04 0.35
N ASP A 229 -7.50 -1.33 -0.92
CA ASP A 229 -6.56 -2.14 -1.70
C ASP A 229 -5.54 -1.27 -2.47
N ASP A 230 -4.51 -1.91 -3.01
CA ASP A 230 -3.56 -1.30 -3.95
C ASP A 230 -2.81 -0.07 -3.38
N ILE A 231 -2.63 -0.05 -2.05
CA ILE A 231 -1.96 1.05 -1.36
C ILE A 231 -0.44 0.91 -1.45
N VAL A 232 0.21 2.05 -1.71
CA VAL A 232 1.67 2.12 -1.74
C VAL A 232 2.19 3.18 -0.77
N VAL A 233 3.12 2.76 0.10
CA VAL A 233 3.80 3.60 1.08
C VAL A 233 5.31 3.55 0.82
N ARG A 234 5.93 4.70 0.55
CA ARG A 234 7.38 4.78 0.28
C ARG A 234 8.09 5.86 1.07
N ASN A 235 9.25 5.52 1.61
CA ASN A 235 10.11 6.46 2.32
C ASN A 235 9.34 7.31 3.34
N CYS A 236 8.47 6.67 4.12
CA CYS A 236 7.66 7.32 5.13
C CYS A 236 8.15 7.00 6.54
N ARG A 237 7.84 7.88 7.48
CA ARG A 237 7.87 7.59 8.91
C ARG A 237 6.44 7.50 9.38
N ILE A 238 6.02 6.37 9.95
CA ILE A 238 4.63 6.19 10.37
C ILE A 238 4.63 5.69 11.80
N TRP A 239 4.05 6.48 12.70
CA TRP A 239 4.12 6.23 14.13
C TRP A 239 2.74 6.30 14.78
N ALA A 240 2.52 5.43 15.77
CA ALA A 240 1.45 5.54 16.77
C ALA A 240 2.09 5.86 18.13
N LEU A 241 1.56 6.87 18.84
CA LEU A 241 2.11 7.35 20.12
C LEU A 241 1.69 6.54 21.34
N GLY A 242 0.56 5.86 21.23
CA GLY A 242 0.13 4.87 22.20
C GLY A 242 -0.45 5.40 23.50
N THR A 243 -1.48 6.26 23.42
CA THR A 243 -2.29 6.61 24.62
C THR A 243 -3.62 5.83 24.71
N GLY A 244 -3.84 4.86 23.81
CA GLY A 244 -5.10 4.15 23.57
C GLY A 244 -5.03 2.63 23.81
N SER A 245 -5.88 1.85 23.12
CA SER A 245 -5.98 0.38 23.28
C SER A 245 -5.75 -0.43 22.00
N ALA A 246 -5.54 0.23 20.87
CA ALA A 246 -5.20 -0.36 19.58
C ALA A 246 -4.20 0.60 18.91
N GLU A 247 -2.93 0.26 18.91
CA GLU A 247 -1.86 1.22 18.62
C GLU A 247 -0.94 0.63 17.58
N ASP A 248 -1.36 0.78 16.33
CA ASP A 248 -0.66 0.21 15.19
C ASP A 248 -0.12 1.32 14.32
N ALA A 249 1.15 1.23 13.91
CA ALA A 249 1.68 2.29 13.06
C ALA A 249 0.90 2.36 11.75
N LEU A 250 0.67 1.19 11.14
CA LEU A 250 -0.12 1.00 9.96
C LEU A 250 -1.23 -0.03 10.22
N LEU A 251 -2.46 0.46 10.28
CA LEU A 251 -3.67 -0.35 10.35
C LEU A 251 -4.17 -0.60 8.93
N ALA A 252 -4.19 -1.85 8.50
CA ALA A 252 -4.50 -2.25 7.13
C ALA A 252 -5.35 -3.52 7.09
N VAL A 253 -6.25 -3.71 8.06
CA VAL A 253 -7.06 -4.93 8.18
C VAL A 253 -7.82 -5.22 6.89
N SER A 254 -7.75 -6.47 6.41
CA SER A 254 -8.39 -6.97 5.19
C SER A 254 -8.00 -6.20 3.92
N SER A 255 -6.77 -5.68 3.85
CA SER A 255 -6.30 -4.89 2.71
C SER A 255 -5.37 -5.73 1.84
N LEU A 256 -5.65 -5.77 0.54
CA LEU A 256 -4.87 -6.53 -0.43
C LEU A 256 -3.90 -5.63 -1.17
N ARG A 257 -2.75 -6.21 -1.54
CA ARG A 257 -1.75 -5.54 -2.40
C ARG A 257 -1.21 -4.27 -1.75
N LEU A 258 -1.03 -4.30 -0.43
CA LEU A 258 -0.33 -3.25 0.32
C LEU A 258 1.17 -3.36 0.07
N LEU A 259 1.80 -2.26 -0.33
CA LEU A 259 3.25 -2.17 -0.54
C LEU A 259 3.85 -1.13 0.42
N VAL A 260 4.82 -1.55 1.23
CA VAL A 260 5.59 -0.67 2.14
C VAL A 260 7.08 -0.78 1.82
N GLU A 261 7.68 0.30 1.35
CA GLU A 261 9.09 0.32 0.92
C GLU A 261 9.89 1.42 1.62
N ASP A 262 11.13 1.13 1.97
CA ASP A 262 12.13 2.09 2.46
C ASP A 262 11.65 2.96 3.63
N SER A 263 10.72 2.45 4.43
CA SER A 263 9.99 3.20 5.43
C SER A 263 10.40 2.81 6.85
N TYR A 264 10.16 3.72 7.80
CA TYR A 264 10.36 3.47 9.22
C TYR A 264 9.04 3.56 9.97
N LEU A 265 8.53 2.41 10.41
CA LEU A 265 7.29 2.31 11.14
C LEU A 265 7.56 1.96 12.61
N ARG A 266 6.78 2.56 13.52
CA ARG A 266 6.93 2.32 14.97
C ARG A 266 5.60 2.42 15.70
N SER A 267 5.34 1.49 16.60
CA SER A 267 4.19 1.53 17.51
C SER A 267 4.52 0.83 18.84
N GLU A 268 3.59 0.88 19.79
CA GLU A 268 3.71 0.12 21.03
C GLU A 268 3.19 -1.32 20.92
N PHE A 269 2.25 -1.61 19.99
CA PHE A 269 1.68 -2.94 19.73
C PHE A 269 2.12 -3.53 18.38
N ASP A 270 1.22 -3.63 17.39
CA ASP A 270 1.55 -4.19 16.08
C ASP A 270 2.08 -3.07 15.18
N VAL A 271 3.26 -3.20 14.58
CA VAL A 271 3.73 -2.11 13.70
C VAL A 271 2.91 -2.08 12.42
N ILE A 272 2.66 -3.24 11.83
CA ILE A 272 1.75 -3.40 10.70
C ILE A 272 0.70 -4.44 11.09
N GLN A 273 -0.57 -4.05 11.07
CA GLN A 273 -1.70 -4.92 11.29
C GLN A 273 -2.51 -5.09 10.00
N ASN A 274 -2.28 -6.18 9.27
CA ASN A 274 -3.01 -6.56 8.06
C ASN A 274 -3.54 -8.00 8.18
N SER A 275 -4.38 -8.24 9.19
CA SER A 275 -5.10 -9.52 9.33
C SER A 275 -6.13 -9.65 8.20
N GLY A 276 -6.15 -10.78 7.50
CA GLY A 276 -7.11 -11.05 6.43
C GLY A 276 -6.74 -10.44 5.06
N GLY A 277 -5.55 -9.85 4.93
CA GLY A 277 -5.06 -9.31 3.67
C GLY A 277 -3.64 -9.77 3.31
N SER A 278 -3.03 -9.10 2.33
CA SER A 278 -1.68 -9.40 1.83
C SER A 278 -0.82 -8.14 1.73
N CYS A 279 0.46 -8.27 2.04
CA CYS A 279 1.39 -7.15 1.96
C CYS A 279 2.78 -7.54 1.47
N ILE A 280 3.44 -6.59 0.81
CA ILE A 280 4.87 -6.60 0.54
C ILE A 280 5.51 -5.53 1.40
N VAL A 281 6.47 -5.91 2.24
CA VAL A 281 7.25 -4.98 3.05
C VAL A 281 8.71 -5.18 2.71
N ARG A 282 9.37 -4.12 2.21
CA ARG A 282 10.77 -4.21 1.78
C ARG A 282 11.63 -3.05 2.22
N GLY A 283 12.93 -3.30 2.44
CA GLY A 283 13.92 -2.26 2.76
C GLY A 283 13.58 -1.43 3.99
N SER A 284 12.66 -1.90 4.84
CA SER A 284 12.00 -1.10 5.85
C SER A 284 12.48 -1.47 7.25
N ARG A 285 12.41 -0.49 8.16
CA ARG A 285 12.63 -0.70 9.59
C ARG A 285 11.29 -0.72 10.30
N LEU A 286 11.04 -1.76 11.08
CA LEU A 286 9.83 -1.89 11.90
C LEU A 286 10.24 -1.99 13.36
N GLN A 287 9.59 -1.23 14.24
CA GLN A 287 9.90 -1.25 15.66
C GLN A 287 8.64 -1.25 16.52
N ALA A 288 8.35 -2.39 17.14
CA ALA A 288 7.36 -2.52 18.20
C ALA A 288 8.07 -2.34 19.55
N SER A 289 7.70 -1.32 20.32
CA SER A 289 8.31 -1.07 21.64
C SER A 289 7.41 -0.26 22.56
N GLY A 290 7.32 -0.62 23.84
CA GLY A 290 6.70 0.22 24.88
C GLY A 290 5.39 -0.32 25.47
N GLY A 291 4.71 -1.26 24.80
CA GLY A 291 3.40 -1.75 25.21
C GLY A 291 3.36 -2.29 26.64
N THR A 292 2.38 -1.81 27.42
CA THR A 292 2.22 -2.17 28.84
C THR A 292 1.35 -3.41 29.07
N ASN A 293 0.48 -3.80 28.12
CA ASN A 293 -0.61 -4.75 28.40
C ASN A 293 -0.96 -5.79 27.28
N ALA A 294 -0.24 -5.85 26.16
CA ALA A 294 -0.51 -6.86 25.12
C ALA A 294 0.77 -7.41 24.44
N ALA A 295 0.58 -8.44 23.61
CA ALA A 295 1.62 -8.96 22.75
C ALA A 295 2.00 -7.89 21.72
N ILE A 296 3.31 -7.70 21.50
CA ILE A 296 3.81 -6.73 20.53
C ILE A 296 4.33 -7.48 19.30
N ASN A 297 3.93 -7.08 18.10
CA ASN A 297 4.39 -7.71 16.86
C ASN A 297 4.95 -6.65 15.89
N CYS A 298 6.07 -6.91 15.20
CA CYS A 298 6.44 -5.99 14.12
C CYS A 298 5.51 -6.13 12.92
N ILE A 299 5.06 -7.34 12.61
CA ILE A 299 4.07 -7.56 11.55
C ILE A 299 3.07 -8.61 12.02
N LEU A 300 1.80 -8.28 11.88
CA LEU A 300 0.68 -9.21 11.86
C LEU A 300 0.10 -9.23 10.45
N THR A 301 0.29 -10.31 9.70
CA THR A 301 -0.19 -10.41 8.31
C THR A 301 -0.69 -11.81 7.97
N GLY A 302 -1.65 -11.87 7.04
CA GLY A 302 -2.04 -13.07 6.34
C GLY A 302 -3.55 -13.33 6.34
N ASN A 303 -4.00 -14.00 5.29
CA ASN A 303 -5.34 -14.58 5.19
C ASN A 303 -5.20 -16.10 5.09
N THR A 304 -5.78 -16.83 6.04
CA THR A 304 -5.73 -18.30 6.07
C THR A 304 -6.67 -18.96 5.07
N SER A 305 -7.65 -18.21 4.54
CA SER A 305 -8.74 -18.76 3.71
C SER A 305 -8.49 -18.68 2.22
N ASP A 306 -7.47 -17.92 1.79
CA ASP A 306 -7.15 -17.71 0.37
C ASP A 306 -5.64 -17.95 0.10
N PRO A 307 -5.27 -19.09 -0.51
CA PRO A 307 -3.88 -19.42 -0.79
C PRO A 307 -3.22 -18.53 -1.86
N GLU A 308 -3.99 -17.74 -2.60
CA GLU A 308 -3.45 -16.77 -3.58
C GLU A 308 -2.99 -15.46 -2.92
N GLN A 309 -3.40 -15.21 -1.67
CA GLN A 309 -3.00 -14.02 -0.91
C GLN A 309 -1.68 -14.28 -0.17
N VAL A 310 -0.57 -13.96 -0.85
CA VAL A 310 0.79 -14.17 -0.36
C VAL A 310 1.39 -12.85 0.14
N SER A 311 1.95 -12.87 1.35
CA SER A 311 2.76 -11.77 1.87
C SER A 311 4.25 -11.99 1.62
N LEU A 312 4.99 -10.91 1.41
CA LEU A 312 6.45 -10.90 1.26
C LEU A 312 7.06 -9.88 2.21
N ILE A 313 8.07 -10.30 2.98
CA ILE A 313 8.82 -9.44 3.87
C ILE A 313 10.29 -9.62 3.49
N GLU A 314 10.91 -8.62 2.88
CA GLU A 314 12.26 -8.74 2.33
C GLU A 314 13.18 -7.60 2.77
N ASP A 315 14.47 -7.88 2.99
CA ASP A 315 15.50 -6.87 3.28
C ASP A 315 15.12 -5.90 4.42
N CYS A 316 14.33 -6.36 5.39
CA CYS A 316 13.82 -5.54 6.49
C CYS A 316 14.64 -5.73 7.77
N THR A 317 14.61 -4.72 8.64
CA THR A 317 15.10 -4.84 10.03
C THR A 317 13.96 -4.64 11.01
N LEU A 318 13.72 -5.64 11.86
CA LEU A 318 12.56 -5.71 12.75
C LEU A 318 13.03 -5.74 14.21
N PHE A 319 12.42 -4.90 15.05
CA PHE A 319 12.69 -4.82 16.48
C PHE A 319 11.40 -4.97 17.26
N ALA A 320 11.20 -6.11 17.90
CA ALA A 320 10.12 -6.34 18.86
C ALA A 320 10.72 -6.35 20.28
N GLU A 321 10.68 -5.21 20.95
CA GLU A 321 11.36 -5.00 22.24
C GLU A 321 10.35 -4.64 23.33
N GLN A 322 10.15 -5.56 24.28
CA GLN A 322 9.26 -5.34 25.41
C GLN A 322 10.06 -5.17 26.70
N ASP A 323 10.07 -3.96 27.25
CA ASP A 323 10.82 -3.64 28.48
C ASP A 323 10.01 -3.89 29.77
N ASN A 324 8.69 -4.07 29.67
CA ASN A 324 7.79 -4.18 30.83
C ASN A 324 7.69 -5.59 31.43
N THR A 325 7.55 -5.64 32.76
CA THR A 325 7.42 -6.86 33.55
C THR A 325 5.95 -7.30 33.65
N GLY A 326 5.58 -8.48 33.14
CA GLY A 326 4.25 -9.09 33.38
C GLY A 326 3.29 -9.22 32.19
N VAL A 327 3.74 -9.03 30.96
CA VAL A 327 2.93 -9.11 29.73
C VAL A 327 3.30 -10.32 28.88
N ASN A 328 2.35 -10.89 28.15
CA ASN A 328 2.57 -12.08 27.31
C ASN A 328 3.07 -11.70 25.91
N GLY A 329 4.31 -12.07 25.58
CA GLY A 329 4.77 -12.38 24.21
C GLY A 329 5.14 -11.20 23.30
N ALA A 330 6.44 -10.95 23.14
CA ALA A 330 6.96 -10.16 22.02
C ALA A 330 7.25 -11.08 20.84
N THR A 331 6.59 -10.85 19.70
CA THR A 331 6.88 -11.55 18.45
C THR A 331 7.55 -10.60 17.46
N GLY A 332 8.59 -11.04 16.76
CA GLY A 332 9.09 -10.29 15.60
C GLY A 332 8.03 -10.30 14.51
N LEU A 333 7.72 -11.50 14.03
CA LEU A 333 6.74 -11.74 12.97
C LEU A 333 5.65 -12.68 13.45
N LYS A 334 4.39 -12.24 13.42
CA LYS A 334 3.22 -13.11 13.62
C LYS A 334 2.53 -13.31 12.28
N LEU A 335 2.60 -14.52 11.74
CA LEU A 335 2.17 -14.83 10.37
C LEU A 335 0.95 -15.76 10.40
N GLN A 336 -0.09 -15.35 9.68
CA GLN A 336 -1.44 -15.93 9.65
C GLN A 336 -1.84 -16.40 8.24
N GLY A 337 -0.89 -16.65 7.35
CA GLY A 337 -1.15 -17.05 5.97
C GLY A 337 0.14 -17.29 5.19
N PRO A 338 0.04 -17.61 3.88
CA PRO A 338 1.20 -17.80 3.02
C PRO A 338 2.13 -16.59 3.06
N THR A 339 3.37 -16.77 3.51
CA THR A 339 4.32 -15.67 3.69
C THR A 339 5.73 -16.08 3.34
N SER A 340 6.44 -15.26 2.56
CA SER A 340 7.88 -15.38 2.37
C SER A 340 8.62 -14.30 3.17
N VAL A 341 9.62 -14.69 3.94
CA VAL A 341 10.51 -13.81 4.69
C VAL A 341 11.93 -14.00 4.16
N VAL A 342 12.53 -12.95 3.61
CA VAL A 342 13.79 -13.03 2.87
C VAL A 342 14.77 -11.98 3.37
N ASN A 343 16.03 -12.35 3.63
CA ASN A 343 17.11 -11.41 3.97
C ASN A 343 16.80 -10.43 5.12
N CYS A 344 15.92 -10.82 6.05
CA CYS A 344 15.51 -9.96 7.14
C CYS A 344 16.39 -10.13 8.37
N THR A 345 16.60 -9.05 9.11
CA THR A 345 17.19 -9.09 10.45
C THR A 345 16.09 -8.87 11.50
N ILE A 346 15.87 -9.84 12.38
CA ILE A 346 14.80 -9.85 13.37
C ILE A 346 15.40 -9.85 14.77
N HIS A 347 15.13 -8.81 15.55
CA HIS A 347 15.49 -8.68 16.95
C HIS A 347 14.23 -8.77 17.82
N CYS A 348 14.18 -9.77 18.69
CA CYS A 348 13.08 -9.93 19.64
C CYS A 348 13.60 -10.01 21.05
N SER A 349 13.03 -9.23 21.95
CA SER A 349 13.37 -9.27 23.37
C SER A 349 12.17 -8.99 24.26
N CYS A 350 12.17 -9.63 25.43
CA CYS A 350 11.18 -9.40 26.48
C CYS A 350 11.89 -9.32 27.85
N GLY A 351 11.58 -8.29 28.65
CA GLY A 351 12.34 -7.86 29.81
C GLY A 351 12.14 -8.69 31.09
N SER A 352 10.95 -9.24 31.34
CA SER A 352 10.67 -10.08 32.52
C SER A 352 9.27 -10.72 32.43
N LEU A 353 9.17 -12.06 32.43
CA LEU A 353 7.92 -12.77 32.23
C LEU A 353 7.47 -13.55 33.48
N ALA A 354 6.22 -13.33 33.90
CA ALA A 354 5.41 -14.43 34.40
C ALA A 354 4.96 -15.24 33.16
N SER A 355 5.66 -16.35 32.88
CA SER A 355 5.37 -17.35 31.83
C SER A 355 5.29 -16.89 30.34
N GLY A 356 6.42 -17.00 29.61
CA GLY A 356 6.55 -17.33 28.15
C GLY A 356 6.03 -16.34 27.08
N ASN A 357 6.64 -16.10 25.92
CA ASN A 357 7.89 -16.45 25.25
C ASN A 357 8.26 -15.24 24.36
N ALA A 358 9.52 -14.80 24.29
CA ALA A 358 9.94 -13.96 23.17
C ALA A 358 10.08 -14.86 21.94
N VAL A 359 9.44 -14.50 20.83
CA VAL A 359 9.41 -15.30 19.60
C VAL A 359 9.94 -14.49 18.42
N GLY A 360 10.91 -15.02 17.68
CA GLY A 360 11.35 -14.39 16.42
C GLY A 360 10.22 -14.41 15.38
N ILE A 361 9.79 -15.62 15.03
CA ILE A 361 8.68 -15.88 14.09
C ILE A 361 7.66 -16.79 14.76
N ASN A 362 6.41 -16.35 14.83
CA ASN A 362 5.27 -17.09 15.36
C ASN A 362 4.27 -17.42 14.24
N LEU A 363 3.93 -18.69 14.11
CA LEU A 363 2.93 -19.20 13.18
C LEU A 363 1.76 -19.77 13.99
N ASN A 364 0.65 -19.04 14.04
CA ASN A 364 -0.49 -19.37 14.91
C ASN A 364 -1.67 -20.04 14.18
N ASP A 365 -1.58 -20.24 12.87
CA ASP A 365 -2.73 -20.70 12.07
C ASP A 365 -2.46 -21.99 11.30
N ALA A 366 -3.53 -22.78 11.12
CA ALA A 366 -3.52 -24.01 10.34
C ALA A 366 -3.34 -23.70 8.85
N GLU A 367 -2.48 -24.45 8.16
CA GLU A 367 -2.22 -24.37 6.71
C GLU A 367 -1.31 -23.22 6.24
N ALA A 368 -0.64 -22.51 7.16
CA ALA A 368 0.35 -21.51 6.77
C ALA A 368 1.51 -22.14 5.98
N MET A 369 1.75 -21.61 4.76
CA MET A 369 2.92 -21.91 3.95
C MET A 369 3.96 -20.80 4.13
N VAL A 370 4.96 -21.04 4.95
CA VAL A 370 5.97 -20.03 5.26
C VAL A 370 7.35 -20.44 4.75
N SER A 371 7.99 -19.53 4.03
CA SER A 371 9.39 -19.66 3.62
C SER A 371 10.21 -18.60 4.35
N VAL A 372 11.29 -19.01 5.00
CA VAL A 372 12.25 -18.11 5.64
C VAL A 372 13.63 -18.36 5.03
N SER A 373 14.18 -17.35 4.37
CA SER A 373 15.45 -17.47 3.64
C SER A 373 16.40 -16.33 3.97
N GLY A 374 17.69 -16.61 4.17
CA GLY A 374 18.72 -15.57 4.31
C GLY A 374 18.59 -14.67 5.54
N CYS A 375 17.76 -15.03 6.52
CA CYS A 375 17.42 -14.16 7.64
C CYS A 375 18.42 -14.29 8.81
N SER A 376 18.46 -13.30 9.70
CA SER A 376 19.16 -13.37 11.00
C SER A 376 18.17 -13.12 12.13
N ILE A 377 17.98 -14.09 13.02
CA ILE A 377 16.98 -14.04 14.09
C ILE A 377 17.68 -14.04 15.45
N TYR A 378 17.57 -12.92 16.15
CA TYR A 378 18.14 -12.69 17.47
C TYR A 378 17.05 -12.63 18.53
N THR A 379 17.00 -13.62 19.42
CA THR A 379 16.06 -13.63 20.55
C THR A 379 16.78 -13.55 21.89
N LYS A 380 16.48 -12.49 22.66
CA LYS A 380 17.14 -12.24 23.96
C LYS A 380 16.69 -13.26 25.01
N VAL A 381 17.68 -13.76 25.76
CA VAL A 381 17.66 -15.02 26.55
C VAL A 381 17.29 -14.80 28.02
N THR A 382 16.29 -14.00 28.33
CA THR A 382 15.91 -13.77 29.73
C THR A 382 15.22 -14.99 30.36
N HIS A 383 14.65 -15.91 29.55
CA HIS A 383 14.02 -17.14 30.03
C HIS A 383 14.36 -18.37 29.16
N SER A 384 14.37 -19.56 29.79
CA SER A 384 14.64 -20.86 29.16
C SER A 384 13.56 -21.34 28.17
N SER A 385 12.46 -20.60 28.03
CA SER A 385 11.35 -20.90 27.11
C SER A 385 11.29 -19.96 25.90
N SER A 386 12.21 -18.99 25.76
CA SER A 386 12.27 -18.10 24.58
C SER A 386 12.54 -18.91 23.31
N ARG A 387 11.87 -18.56 22.21
CA ARG A 387 11.91 -19.31 20.95
C ARG A 387 12.40 -18.42 19.81
N ALA A 388 13.29 -18.92 18.95
CA ALA A 388 13.65 -18.21 17.73
C ALA A 388 12.53 -18.35 16.70
N ILE A 389 12.03 -19.58 16.53
CA ILE A 389 10.88 -19.90 15.69
C ILE A 389 9.91 -20.75 16.51
N ASP A 390 8.65 -20.32 16.55
CA ASP A 390 7.54 -21.03 17.18
C ASP A 390 6.49 -21.37 16.13
N ILE A 391 6.35 -22.66 15.83
CA ILE A 391 5.28 -23.18 14.99
C ILE A 391 4.18 -23.73 15.90
N GLN A 392 3.14 -22.93 16.18
CA GLN A 392 2.01 -23.32 17.04
C GLN A 392 0.88 -24.04 16.27
N SER A 393 1.05 -24.29 14.98
CA SER A 393 0.00 -24.81 14.11
C SER A 393 -0.21 -26.33 14.21
N ASN A 394 -1.47 -26.71 14.09
CA ASN A 394 -1.97 -28.05 13.79
C ASN A 394 -1.23 -28.65 12.57
N ALA A 395 -1.12 -29.97 12.48
CA ALA A 395 -0.22 -30.77 11.63
C ALA A 395 -0.10 -30.48 10.09
N SER A 396 -0.76 -29.45 9.55
CA SER A 396 -0.83 -29.14 8.11
C SER A 396 0.05 -27.97 7.64
N SER A 397 0.62 -27.14 8.53
CA SER A 397 1.47 -26.01 8.10
C SER A 397 2.85 -26.49 7.64
N ARG A 398 3.39 -25.84 6.60
CA ARG A 398 4.69 -26.16 6.00
C ARG A 398 5.63 -24.98 6.16
N VAL A 399 6.74 -25.22 6.85
CA VAL A 399 7.80 -24.21 7.03
C VAL A 399 9.08 -24.69 6.38
N SER A 400 9.60 -23.88 5.46
CA SER A 400 10.93 -24.03 4.89
C SER A 400 11.86 -22.97 5.48
N VAL A 401 13.00 -23.39 6.03
CA VAL A 401 14.04 -22.48 6.52
C VAL A 401 15.34 -22.80 5.79
N SER A 402 15.94 -21.79 5.15
CA SER A 402 17.22 -21.90 4.44
C SER A 402 18.05 -20.64 4.69
N GLY A 403 19.38 -20.70 4.63
CA GLY A 403 20.20 -19.48 4.70
C GLY A 403 20.11 -18.68 6.02
N THR A 404 19.41 -19.19 7.05
CA THR A 404 18.96 -18.38 8.18
C THR A 404 19.77 -18.65 9.43
N LEU A 405 20.29 -17.59 10.06
CA LEU A 405 21.02 -17.66 11.32
C LEU A 405 20.05 -17.53 12.51
N TYR A 406 19.96 -18.56 13.34
CA TYR A 406 19.19 -18.56 14.59
C TYR A 406 19.79 -19.51 15.63
N ASP A 407 19.32 -19.39 16.87
CA ASP A 407 19.67 -20.30 17.97
C ASP A 407 18.80 -21.57 17.93
N ASP A 408 19.37 -22.67 17.45
CA ASP A 408 18.66 -23.95 17.28
C ASP A 408 18.08 -24.50 18.59
N SER A 409 18.69 -24.19 19.74
CA SER A 409 18.18 -24.61 21.05
C SER A 409 16.83 -23.97 21.41
N LYS A 410 16.43 -22.95 20.64
CA LYS A 410 15.20 -22.17 20.81
C LYS A 410 14.20 -22.44 19.68
N LEU A 411 14.39 -23.51 18.93
CA LEU A 411 13.39 -23.98 17.98
C LEU A 411 12.39 -24.87 18.72
N ALA A 412 11.10 -24.62 18.54
CA ALA A 412 10.13 -25.66 18.88
C ALA A 412 9.00 -25.70 17.86
N ILE A 413 8.53 -26.91 17.59
CA ILE A 413 7.76 -27.24 16.38
C ILE A 413 6.69 -28.27 16.74
N SER A 414 5.45 -27.99 16.39
CA SER A 414 4.33 -28.95 16.44
C SER A 414 3.92 -29.50 15.05
N GLY A 415 4.61 -29.10 13.96
CA GLY A 415 4.33 -29.48 12.55
C GLY A 415 5.51 -30.07 11.78
N THR A 416 5.41 -30.18 10.44
CA THR A 416 6.50 -30.70 9.58
C THR A 416 7.47 -29.57 9.20
N LEU A 417 8.67 -29.61 9.77
CA LEU A 417 9.76 -28.72 9.40
C LEU A 417 10.64 -29.38 8.34
N LEU A 418 10.67 -28.82 7.13
CA LEU A 418 11.73 -29.08 6.17
C LEU A 418 12.86 -28.10 6.52
N THR A 419 13.66 -28.45 7.53
CA THR A 419 14.93 -27.76 7.73
C THR A 419 15.88 -28.29 6.70
N LEU A 420 16.24 -27.45 5.74
CA LEU A 420 17.58 -27.59 5.20
C LEU A 420 18.50 -27.18 6.35
N PRO A 421 19.48 -28.02 6.74
CA PRO A 421 20.32 -27.68 7.89
C PRO A 421 20.97 -26.30 7.69
N LYS A 422 21.51 -25.73 8.77
CA LYS A 422 22.31 -24.50 8.76
C LYS A 422 23.12 -24.37 7.47
N SER A 423 23.17 -23.17 6.92
CA SER A 423 24.14 -22.78 5.88
C SER A 423 25.56 -22.74 6.45
N THR A 424 26.00 -23.84 7.05
CA THR A 424 27.39 -24.23 7.04
C THR A 424 27.61 -24.96 5.73
N MET A 425 28.38 -24.33 4.86
CA MET A 425 29.13 -25.05 3.84
C MET A 425 29.86 -26.20 4.54
N ILE A 426 29.54 -27.45 4.18
CA ILE A 426 30.22 -28.64 4.71
C ILE A 426 31.29 -29.00 3.69
N TYR A 427 32.54 -28.93 4.09
CA TYR A 427 33.66 -29.36 3.26
C TYR A 427 33.87 -30.85 3.47
N GLY A 428 34.14 -31.57 2.38
CA GLY A 428 34.49 -32.97 2.41
C GLY A 428 35.59 -33.30 1.41
N THR A 429 36.24 -34.44 1.61
CA THR A 429 37.16 -35.08 0.67
C THR A 429 36.60 -36.42 0.22
N VAL A 430 36.67 -36.71 -1.07
CA VAL A 430 36.27 -38.01 -1.60
C VAL A 430 37.25 -39.09 -1.12
N ASP A 431 36.73 -40.19 -0.59
CA ASP A 431 37.47 -41.38 -0.17
C ASP A 431 37.25 -42.52 -1.18
N ASP A 432 38.32 -43.21 -1.57
CA ASP A 432 38.29 -44.28 -2.57
C ASP A 432 38.21 -45.71 -1.99
N ALA A 433 38.04 -45.85 -0.66
CA ALA A 433 37.85 -47.15 -0.01
C ALA A 433 36.76 -48.00 -0.69
N GLN A 434 35.73 -47.33 -1.24
CA GLN A 434 34.89 -47.84 -2.30
C GLN A 434 35.03 -46.96 -3.55
N ALA A 435 35.43 -47.55 -4.68
CA ALA A 435 35.66 -46.83 -5.93
C ALA A 435 34.46 -45.93 -6.32
N PRO A 436 34.65 -44.60 -6.40
CA PRO A 436 33.59 -43.68 -6.79
C PRO A 436 33.07 -43.95 -8.21
N THR A 437 31.82 -43.57 -8.46
CA THR A 437 31.17 -43.65 -9.77
C THR A 437 30.59 -42.28 -10.15
N THR A 438 29.98 -42.16 -11.34
CA THR A 438 29.31 -40.92 -11.75
C THR A 438 28.07 -40.60 -10.92
N THR A 439 27.54 -41.53 -10.13
CA THR A 439 26.32 -41.33 -9.32
C THR A 439 26.55 -41.53 -7.83
N THR A 440 27.72 -41.99 -7.40
CA THR A 440 28.01 -42.26 -5.98
C THR A 440 29.46 -42.01 -5.60
N PHE A 441 29.70 -41.42 -4.43
CA PHE A 441 31.03 -41.32 -3.82
C PHE A 441 30.90 -41.34 -2.28
N GLU A 442 32.01 -41.63 -1.59
CA GLU A 442 32.08 -41.63 -0.13
C GLU A 442 33.03 -40.54 0.37
N ALA A 443 32.87 -40.14 1.63
CA ALA A 443 33.77 -39.24 2.34
C ALA A 443 33.97 -39.77 3.76
N ASP A 444 35.22 -39.97 4.16
CA ASP A 444 35.59 -40.43 5.51
C ASP A 444 35.57 -39.30 6.55
N ASP A 445 35.67 -38.05 6.09
CA ASP A 445 35.60 -36.83 6.90
C ASP A 445 34.17 -36.32 7.15
N ILE A 446 33.16 -36.99 6.57
CA ILE A 446 31.74 -36.76 6.85
C ILE A 446 31.11 -38.01 7.47
N THR A 447 30.93 -37.98 8.79
CA THR A 447 30.47 -39.15 9.58
C THR A 447 29.04 -39.00 10.11
N GLU A 448 28.17 -38.27 9.42
CA GLU A 448 26.79 -38.05 9.86
C GLU A 448 25.98 -39.36 9.82
N ALA A 449 25.38 -39.76 10.94
CA ALA A 449 24.78 -41.08 11.10
C ALA A 449 23.35 -41.21 10.57
N THR A 450 22.66 -40.09 10.33
CA THR A 450 21.26 -40.08 9.94
C THR A 450 21.11 -40.26 8.43
N ALA A 451 20.38 -41.30 7.99
CA ALA A 451 20.05 -41.46 6.57
C ALA A 451 19.24 -40.26 6.05
N ASN A 452 19.46 -39.89 4.78
CA ASN A 452 18.85 -38.77 4.08
C ASN A 452 19.19 -37.36 4.63
N HIS A 453 20.16 -37.22 5.54
CA HIS A 453 20.47 -35.94 6.19
C HIS A 453 20.78 -34.81 5.21
N TYR A 454 21.38 -35.13 4.05
CA TYR A 454 21.79 -34.14 3.05
C TYR A 454 20.92 -34.13 1.78
N ASN A 455 19.80 -34.87 1.76
CA ASN A 455 18.97 -34.94 0.55
C ASN A 455 18.42 -33.57 0.17
N GLY A 456 18.50 -33.24 -1.12
CA GLY A 456 18.07 -31.96 -1.69
C GLY A 456 19.09 -30.82 -1.54
N ARG A 457 20.26 -31.07 -0.92
CA ARG A 457 21.39 -30.13 -0.95
C ARG A 457 22.19 -30.25 -2.25
N ILE A 458 22.99 -29.23 -2.54
CA ILE A 458 23.88 -29.22 -3.70
C ILE A 458 25.30 -29.55 -3.24
N VAL A 459 25.94 -30.49 -3.93
CA VAL A 459 27.39 -30.68 -3.83
C VAL A 459 28.07 -29.93 -4.98
N ILE A 460 29.14 -29.20 -4.67
CA ILE A 460 29.99 -28.49 -5.63
C ILE A 460 31.42 -28.99 -5.46
N PHE A 461 32.01 -29.56 -6.51
CA PHE A 461 33.41 -29.99 -6.48
C PHE A 461 34.34 -28.78 -6.56
N THR A 462 35.31 -28.70 -5.65
CA THR A 462 36.24 -27.57 -5.48
C THR A 462 37.67 -27.93 -5.88
N SER A 463 37.92 -29.16 -6.32
CA SER A 463 39.16 -29.62 -6.99
C SER A 463 38.85 -30.69 -8.05
N GLY A 464 39.90 -31.30 -8.61
CA GLY A 464 39.77 -32.45 -9.51
C GLY A 464 39.32 -32.09 -10.93
N ALA A 465 38.98 -33.12 -11.70
CA ALA A 465 38.43 -32.96 -13.05
C ALA A 465 37.01 -32.37 -13.04
N LEU A 466 36.29 -32.55 -11.92
CA LEU A 466 34.94 -32.03 -11.69
C LEU A 466 34.93 -30.59 -11.15
N LEU A 467 36.07 -29.90 -11.05
CA LEU A 467 36.18 -28.55 -10.47
C LEU A 467 35.09 -27.60 -11.02
N GLY A 468 34.25 -27.09 -10.12
CA GLY A 468 33.17 -26.16 -10.42
C GLY A 468 31.86 -26.81 -10.87
N GLN A 469 31.81 -28.13 -11.02
CA GLN A 469 30.58 -28.86 -11.29
C GLN A 469 29.73 -28.98 -10.02
N ALA A 470 28.42 -28.75 -10.18
CA ALA A 470 27.44 -28.84 -9.12
C ALA A 470 26.36 -29.85 -9.48
N THR A 471 25.92 -30.64 -8.51
CA THR A 471 24.81 -31.62 -8.66
C THR A 471 24.04 -31.75 -7.35
N ASP A 472 22.79 -32.23 -7.41
CA ASP A 472 21.96 -32.46 -6.23
C ASP A 472 22.26 -33.81 -5.56
N ILE A 473 22.17 -33.84 -4.23
CA ILE A 473 22.24 -35.07 -3.43
C ILE A 473 20.83 -35.68 -3.38
N THR A 474 20.68 -36.85 -3.99
CA THR A 474 19.41 -37.58 -4.11
C THR A 474 19.22 -38.61 -3.00
N ASP A 475 20.31 -39.08 -2.38
CA ASP A 475 20.29 -39.94 -1.19
C ASP A 475 21.59 -39.79 -0.37
N TYR A 476 21.52 -40.10 0.93
CA TYR A 476 22.67 -40.15 1.84
C TYR A 476 22.52 -41.26 2.89
N GLU A 477 23.57 -42.02 3.13
CA GLU A 477 23.64 -43.00 4.22
C GLU A 477 25.05 -43.08 4.82
N LEU A 478 25.16 -43.46 6.09
CA LEU A 478 26.46 -43.82 6.68
C LEU A 478 26.80 -45.26 6.30
N ASN A 479 27.79 -45.46 5.43
CA ASN A 479 28.29 -46.78 5.03
C ASN A 479 29.53 -47.14 5.84
N GLY A 480 29.33 -47.92 6.91
CA GLY A 480 30.41 -48.18 7.88
C GLY A 480 30.75 -46.92 8.68
N ALA A 481 31.93 -46.33 8.43
CA ALA A 481 32.36 -45.08 9.05
C ALA A 481 32.27 -43.86 8.10
N ASN A 482 32.01 -44.10 6.81
CA ASN A 482 32.07 -43.08 5.77
C ASN A 482 30.66 -42.60 5.40
N GLY A 483 30.53 -41.32 5.09
CA GLY A 483 29.31 -40.74 4.53
C GLY A 483 29.24 -41.08 3.05
N LYS A 484 28.21 -41.83 2.64
CA LYS A 484 27.98 -42.23 1.26
C LYS A 484 26.90 -41.35 0.63
N PHE A 485 27.25 -40.70 -0.47
CA PHE A 485 26.39 -39.80 -1.21
C PHE A 485 25.91 -40.47 -2.50
N THR A 486 24.63 -40.32 -2.81
CA THR A 486 24.08 -40.58 -4.14
C THR A 486 23.69 -39.25 -4.76
N VAL A 487 24.14 -39.00 -5.99
CA VAL A 487 23.93 -37.72 -6.69
C VAL A 487 23.36 -37.94 -8.09
N THR A 488 22.77 -36.91 -8.66
CA THR A 488 22.48 -36.90 -10.10
C THR A 488 23.79 -37.03 -10.89
N GLU A 489 23.75 -37.80 -12.00
CA GLU A 489 24.91 -38.23 -12.78
C GLU A 489 25.90 -37.09 -13.10
N LEU A 490 27.14 -37.26 -12.66
CA LEU A 490 28.31 -36.43 -12.93
C LEU A 490 28.89 -36.70 -14.31
N THR A 491 29.71 -35.79 -14.85
CA THR A 491 30.34 -35.98 -16.17
C THR A 491 31.45 -37.04 -16.16
N GLU A 492 32.03 -37.30 -14.99
CA GLU A 492 32.99 -38.37 -14.71
C GLU A 492 32.96 -38.70 -13.20
N ALA A 493 33.61 -39.79 -12.78
CA ALA A 493 33.70 -40.13 -11.36
C ALA A 493 34.75 -39.25 -10.66
N PRO A 494 34.50 -38.73 -9.44
CA PRO A 494 35.53 -38.05 -8.66
C PRO A 494 36.66 -39.01 -8.28
N LEU A 495 37.85 -38.49 -8.05
CA LEU A 495 39.01 -39.26 -7.60
C LEU A 495 39.20 -39.15 -6.08
N ASP A 496 40.02 -40.04 -5.52
CA ASP A 496 40.50 -39.97 -4.15
C ASP A 496 41.10 -38.58 -3.85
N ASP A 497 40.84 -38.06 -2.65
CA ASP A 497 41.22 -36.73 -2.18
C ASP A 497 40.60 -35.53 -2.95
N ASP A 498 39.68 -35.74 -3.90
CA ASP A 498 38.97 -34.61 -4.52
C ASP A 498 38.11 -33.89 -3.47
N THR A 499 38.30 -32.58 -3.34
CA THR A 499 37.58 -31.75 -2.38
C THR A 499 36.24 -31.30 -2.95
N PHE A 500 35.23 -31.23 -2.09
CA PHE A 500 33.92 -30.69 -2.43
C PHE A 500 33.32 -29.88 -1.27
N VAL A 501 32.25 -29.15 -1.57
CA VAL A 501 31.45 -28.43 -0.60
C VAL A 501 29.97 -28.76 -0.78
N ILE A 502 29.27 -29.04 0.32
CA ILE A 502 27.81 -29.20 0.35
C ILE A 502 27.20 -27.88 0.81
N VAL A 503 26.28 -27.33 0.01
CA VAL A 503 25.61 -26.04 0.24
C VAL A 503 24.10 -26.18 0.44
#